data_AF-A0A2T6KTS8-F1
#
_entry.id   AF-A0A2T6KTS8-F1
#
_cell.length_a   1.000
_cell.length_b   1.000
_cell.length_c   1.000
_cell.angle_alpha   90.00
_cell.angle_beta   90.00
_cell.angle_gamma   90.00
#
_symmetry.space_group_name_H-M   'P 1'
#
loop_
_entity.id
_entity.type
_entity.pdbx_description
1 polymer ?
#
loop_
_entity_poly.entity_id
_entity_poly.type
_entity_poly.pdbx_seq_one_letter_code
_entity_poly.pdbx_strand_id
1 'polypeptide(L)'
;MTRSTSRAVLAGTWNYDDEFLANLPAAENSLQRMYDFLSHPQGGSWPDKRVTPILEERNFGNAAEKIQNALQDVTHTALFYYVGHGLLDDRKQLYLGLQGSKLGNVRTTSLEWEMVRHLIENCKARRKIVILDCCFAGAAATASSRVASRDDILHGNAVISLMASGTRSLAWYETNVTKPQTYFTRSLLDVLWSGSQGFGPELGFAFSLAADKMHAQGLPRPLVESYNMGTWIRLSADSFDESDTTRIP
;
A
#
# COMPACT_ATOMS: atom_id res chain seq x y z
N MET A 1 -6.37 -26.64 11.94
CA MET A 1 -6.51 -25.31 11.30
C MET A 1 -5.34 -24.44 11.74
N THR A 2 -4.33 -24.26 10.90
CA THR A 2 -3.25 -23.30 11.17
C THR A 2 -3.85 -21.89 11.10
N ARG A 3 -3.81 -21.16 12.21
CA ARG A 3 -4.31 -19.79 12.30
C ARG A 3 -3.52 -18.93 11.30
N SER A 4 -4.22 -18.28 10.36
CA SER A 4 -3.60 -17.38 9.37
C SER A 4 -2.60 -16.42 10.01
N THR A 5 -1.46 -16.23 9.35
CA THR A 5 -0.38 -15.33 9.81
C THR A 5 -0.32 -14.03 9.03
N SER A 6 -1.41 -13.65 8.35
CA SER A 6 -1.51 -12.36 7.63
C SER A 6 -1.04 -11.18 8.49
N ARG A 7 -0.29 -10.25 7.89
CA ARG A 7 0.12 -9.00 8.53
C ARG A 7 -0.03 -7.83 7.56
N ALA A 8 -0.41 -6.70 8.13
CA ALA A 8 -0.47 -5.41 7.45
C ALA A 8 0.53 -4.47 8.10
N VAL A 9 1.28 -3.73 7.29
CA VAL A 9 2.11 -2.61 7.72
C VAL A 9 1.53 -1.36 7.10
N LEU A 10 1.15 -0.39 7.95
CA LEU A 10 0.64 0.91 7.53
C LEU A 10 1.68 1.96 7.89
N ALA A 11 2.42 2.45 6.89
CA ALA A 11 3.41 3.49 7.05
C ALA A 11 2.83 4.83 6.60
N GLY A 12 2.97 5.87 7.42
CA GLY A 12 2.47 7.20 7.09
C GLY A 12 3.32 8.31 7.65
N THR A 13 3.47 9.38 6.87
CA THR A 13 4.13 10.60 7.32
C THR A 13 3.38 11.83 6.80
N TRP A 14 2.95 12.67 7.73
CA TRP A 14 2.19 13.90 7.53
C TRP A 14 2.84 15.12 8.18
N ASN A 15 3.78 14.98 9.12
CA ASN A 15 4.66 16.09 9.53
C ASN A 15 6.09 15.85 9.09
N TYR A 16 6.72 16.88 8.57
CA TYR A 16 8.11 16.84 8.10
C TYR A 16 8.92 17.93 8.79
N ASP A 17 10.15 17.59 9.19
CA ASP A 17 11.05 18.56 9.83
C ASP A 17 11.69 19.54 8.81
N ASP A 18 11.80 19.12 7.55
CA ASP A 18 12.38 19.92 6.47
C ASP A 18 11.33 20.90 5.94
N GLU A 19 11.65 22.19 5.97
CA GLU A 19 10.77 23.28 5.53
C GLU A 19 10.34 23.20 4.05
N PHE A 20 11.11 22.49 3.22
CA PHE A 20 10.78 22.26 1.81
C PHE A 20 9.84 21.07 1.59
N LEU A 21 9.56 20.29 2.64
CA LEU A 21 8.56 19.23 2.64
C LEU A 21 7.32 19.71 3.40
N ALA A 22 6.30 20.11 2.66
CA ALA A 22 5.06 20.58 3.28
C ALA A 22 4.39 19.49 4.12
N ASN A 23 3.86 19.85 5.28
CA ASN A 23 3.00 18.96 6.06
C ASN A 23 1.78 18.54 5.23
N LEU A 24 1.38 17.28 5.40
CA LEU A 24 0.35 16.62 4.59
C LEU A 24 -0.74 16.01 5.49
N PRO A 25 -1.64 16.82 6.10
CA PRO A 25 -2.74 16.30 6.93
C PRO A 25 -3.64 15.29 6.19
N ALA A 26 -3.66 15.34 4.86
CA ALA A 26 -4.34 14.36 4.03
C ALA A 26 -3.80 12.93 4.21
N ALA A 27 -2.49 12.78 4.46
CA ALA A 27 -1.88 11.48 4.71
C ALA A 27 -2.33 10.88 6.05
N GLU A 28 -2.44 11.70 7.10
CA GLU A 28 -2.97 11.28 8.41
C GLU A 28 -4.39 10.71 8.27
N ASN A 29 -5.30 11.50 7.68
CA ASN A 29 -6.70 11.10 7.52
C ASN A 29 -6.85 9.87 6.60
N SER A 30 -5.99 9.74 5.59
CA SER A 30 -6.01 8.59 4.67
C SER A 30 -5.50 7.33 5.34
N LEU A 31 -4.42 7.43 6.13
CA LEU A 31 -3.92 6.31 6.93
C LEU A 31 -4.94 5.87 7.96
N GLN A 32 -5.56 6.80 8.68
CA GLN A 32 -6.59 6.48 9.66
C GLN A 32 -7.76 5.75 8.99
N ARG A 33 -8.21 6.23 7.82
CA ARG A 33 -9.31 5.58 7.10
C ARG A 33 -8.95 4.19 6.60
N MET A 34 -7.70 3.97 6.18
CA MET A 34 -7.19 2.64 5.81
C MET A 34 -7.17 1.71 7.02
N TYR A 35 -6.68 2.19 8.17
CA TYR A 35 -6.72 1.45 9.43
C TYR A 35 -8.16 1.06 9.80
N ASP A 36 -9.08 2.02 9.77
CA ASP A 36 -10.49 1.80 10.09
C ASP A 36 -11.10 0.74 9.18
N PHE A 37 -10.84 0.82 7.86
CA PHE A 37 -11.31 -0.21 6.93
C PHE A 37 -10.75 -1.59 7.26
N LEU A 38 -9.44 -1.69 7.52
CA LEU A 38 -8.80 -2.97 7.81
C LEU A 38 -9.34 -3.59 9.10
N SER A 39 -9.48 -2.84 10.19
CA SER A 39 -9.94 -3.37 11.47
C SER A 39 -11.46 -3.61 11.53
N HIS A 40 -12.25 -2.96 10.67
CA HIS A 40 -13.71 -3.05 10.76
C HIS A 40 -14.26 -4.44 10.35
N PRO A 41 -15.26 -5.00 11.06
CA PRO A 41 -15.86 -6.30 10.74
C PRO A 41 -16.51 -6.38 9.34
N GLN A 42 -17.07 -5.28 8.86
CA GLN A 42 -17.64 -5.19 7.50
C GLN A 42 -16.59 -4.76 6.46
N GLY A 43 -15.37 -4.43 6.89
CA GLY A 43 -14.24 -4.11 6.02
C GLY A 43 -13.31 -5.33 5.89
N GLY A 44 -12.04 -5.14 6.28
CA GLY A 44 -11.02 -6.17 6.17
C GLY A 44 -11.00 -7.21 7.31
N SER A 45 -11.66 -6.94 8.44
CA SER A 45 -11.68 -7.79 9.63
C SER A 45 -10.28 -8.22 10.13
N TRP A 46 -9.29 -7.34 10.03
CA TRP A 46 -7.96 -7.57 10.56
C TRP A 46 -7.96 -7.38 12.08
N PRO A 47 -7.51 -8.39 12.86
CA PRO A 47 -7.24 -8.17 14.27
C PRO A 47 -6.18 -7.08 14.45
N ASP A 48 -6.38 -6.15 15.39
CA ASP A 48 -5.47 -5.01 15.59
C ASP A 48 -4.00 -5.44 15.75
N LYS A 49 -3.74 -6.53 16.45
CA LYS A 49 -2.38 -7.11 16.61
C LYS A 49 -1.71 -7.58 15.32
N ARG A 50 -2.44 -7.61 14.19
CA ARG A 50 -1.93 -7.96 12.86
C ARG A 50 -1.70 -6.74 11.98
N VAL A 51 -2.02 -5.54 12.48
CA VAL A 51 -1.78 -4.26 11.80
C VAL A 51 -0.66 -3.54 12.54
N THR A 52 0.46 -3.33 11.87
CA THR A 52 1.64 -2.65 12.42
C THR A 52 1.70 -1.22 11.87
N PRO A 53 1.40 -0.21 12.69
CA PRO A 53 1.53 1.19 12.26
C PRO A 53 2.99 1.67 12.37
N ILE A 54 3.47 2.36 11.34
CA ILE A 54 4.75 3.09 11.31
C ILE A 54 4.40 4.55 11.03
N LEU A 55 4.14 5.31 12.09
CA LEU A 55 3.63 6.68 12.02
C LEU A 55 4.75 7.66 12.32
N GLU A 56 4.92 8.68 11.48
CA GLU A 56 5.86 9.79 11.71
C GLU A 56 7.29 9.30 12.01
N GLU A 57 7.68 8.12 11.50
CA GLU A 57 9.00 7.56 11.76
C GLU A 57 10.06 8.50 11.19
N ARG A 58 11.09 8.77 11.99
CA ARG A 58 12.16 9.71 11.64
C ARG A 58 13.35 9.00 11.01
N ASN A 59 13.60 7.76 11.42
CA ASN A 59 14.79 7.01 11.07
C ASN A 59 14.46 5.87 10.09
N PHE A 60 15.11 5.87 8.93
CA PHE A 60 14.88 4.85 7.91
C PHE A 60 15.30 3.44 8.35
N GLY A 61 16.32 3.32 9.20
CA GLY A 61 16.75 2.03 9.76
C GLY A 61 15.69 1.44 10.68
N ASN A 62 15.13 2.26 11.59
CA ASN A 62 14.02 1.84 12.44
C ASN A 62 12.78 1.47 11.61
N ALA A 63 12.47 2.23 10.57
CA ALA A 63 11.36 1.93 9.66
C ALA A 63 11.55 0.56 8.99
N ALA A 64 12.74 0.32 8.41
CA ALA A 64 13.08 -0.93 7.75
C ALA A 64 13.03 -2.12 8.71
N GLU A 65 13.57 -1.97 9.93
CA GLU A 65 13.53 -3.00 10.98
C GLU A 65 12.07 -3.35 11.36
N LYS A 66 11.21 -2.35 11.56
CA LYS A 66 9.79 -2.56 11.85
C LYS A 66 9.08 -3.32 10.72
N ILE A 67 9.37 -2.97 9.46
CA ILE A 67 8.82 -3.68 8.28
C ILE A 67 9.30 -5.13 8.27
N GLN A 68 10.61 -5.36 8.42
CA GLN A 68 11.19 -6.70 8.43
C GLN A 68 10.57 -7.58 9.53
N ASN A 69 10.50 -7.07 10.76
CA ASN A 69 9.94 -7.78 11.90
C ASN A 69 8.45 -8.10 11.70
N ALA A 70 7.69 -7.17 11.11
CA ALA A 70 6.28 -7.39 10.83
C ALA A 70 6.02 -8.45 9.76
N LEU A 71 6.96 -8.64 8.82
CA LEU A 71 6.81 -9.55 7.68
C LEU A 71 7.47 -10.93 7.85
N GLN A 72 8.33 -11.10 8.86
CA GLN A 72 9.14 -12.31 9.07
C GLN A 72 8.37 -13.64 9.01
N ASP A 73 7.23 -13.74 9.71
CA ASP A 73 6.50 -15.01 9.90
C ASP A 73 5.19 -15.08 9.10
N VAL A 74 5.06 -14.21 8.09
CA VAL A 74 3.85 -14.11 7.28
C VAL A 74 3.85 -15.17 6.19
N THR A 75 2.80 -15.98 6.13
CA THR A 75 2.63 -17.04 5.13
C THR A 75 1.36 -16.87 4.29
N HIS A 76 0.40 -16.07 4.75
CA HIS A 76 -0.89 -15.89 4.08
C HIS A 76 -0.92 -14.60 3.27
N THR A 77 -1.18 -13.45 3.91
CA THR A 77 -1.22 -12.13 3.26
C THR A 77 -0.24 -11.17 3.91
N ALA A 78 0.67 -10.61 3.12
CA ALA A 78 1.48 -9.46 3.49
C ALA A 78 0.88 -8.21 2.80
N LEU A 79 0.46 -7.23 3.58
CA LEU A 79 0.03 -5.92 3.10
C LEU A 79 1.05 -4.86 3.52
N PHE A 80 1.55 -4.08 2.58
CA PHE A 80 2.28 -2.85 2.83
C PHE A 80 1.52 -1.68 2.21
N TYR A 81 1.09 -0.74 3.04
CA TYR A 81 0.47 0.51 2.62
C TYR A 81 1.35 1.67 3.09
N TYR A 82 1.70 2.55 2.15
CA TYR A 82 2.41 3.79 2.44
C TYR A 82 1.60 4.99 1.96
N VAL A 83 1.53 6.05 2.78
CA VAL A 83 0.99 7.35 2.38
C VAL A 83 1.86 8.50 2.89
N GLY A 84 2.21 9.42 2.00
CA GLY A 84 3.11 10.53 2.30
C GLY A 84 3.80 11.10 1.06
N HIS A 85 4.92 11.77 1.25
CA HIS A 85 5.72 12.29 0.14
C HIS A 85 6.52 11.18 -0.53
N GLY A 86 6.37 11.09 -1.86
CA GLY A 86 7.27 10.30 -2.69
C GLY A 86 8.39 11.21 -3.17
N LEU A 87 9.62 10.82 -2.88
CA LEU A 87 10.83 11.61 -3.16
C LEU A 87 11.67 10.88 -4.21
N LEU A 88 12.23 11.63 -5.16
CA LEU A 88 13.14 11.09 -6.16
C LEU A 88 14.54 11.63 -5.94
N ASP A 89 15.53 10.75 -6.02
CA ASP A 89 16.91 11.17 -6.11
C ASP A 89 17.28 11.64 -7.54
N ASP A 90 18.53 12.02 -7.72
CA ASP A 90 19.15 12.39 -9.00
C ASP A 90 19.06 11.28 -10.06
N ARG A 91 18.99 10.02 -9.63
CA ARG A 91 18.86 8.82 -10.48
C ARG A 91 17.41 8.37 -10.66
N LYS A 92 16.43 9.18 -10.23
CA LYS A 92 14.99 8.87 -10.30
C LYS A 92 14.60 7.60 -9.54
N GLN A 93 15.37 7.24 -8.52
CA GLN A 93 14.99 6.18 -7.57
C GLN A 93 13.99 6.74 -6.56
N LEU A 94 12.98 5.93 -6.24
CA LEU A 94 11.92 6.29 -5.31
C LEU A 94 12.36 6.10 -3.87
N TYR A 95 12.11 7.12 -3.05
CA TYR A 95 12.22 7.08 -1.60
C TYR A 95 10.87 7.46 -0.99
N LEU A 96 10.50 6.76 0.06
CA LEU A 96 9.34 7.05 0.89
C LEU A 96 9.77 8.09 1.94
N GLY A 97 9.11 9.24 1.92
CA GLY A 97 9.32 10.30 2.87
C GLY A 97 9.02 9.85 4.30
N LEU A 98 9.93 10.22 5.20
CA LEU A 98 9.90 10.03 6.64
C LEU A 98 9.91 11.39 7.31
N GLN A 99 9.54 11.48 8.59
CA GLN A 99 9.47 12.78 9.28
C GLN A 99 10.83 13.51 9.27
N GLY A 100 11.93 12.74 9.39
CA GLY A 100 13.31 13.25 9.34
C GLY A 100 13.91 13.37 7.94
N SER A 101 13.13 13.12 6.88
CA SER A 101 13.60 13.24 5.50
C SER A 101 13.96 14.67 5.16
N LYS A 102 15.02 14.83 4.37
CA LYS A 102 15.49 16.12 3.86
C LYS A 102 15.50 16.12 2.35
N LEU A 103 14.84 17.11 1.73
CA LEU A 103 14.73 17.17 0.26
C LEU A 103 16.11 17.29 -0.39
N GLY A 104 17.04 18.01 0.26
CA GLY A 104 18.43 18.12 -0.20
C GLY A 104 19.29 16.87 0.00
N ASN A 105 18.81 15.85 0.72
CA ASN A 105 19.57 14.62 0.99
C ASN A 105 18.68 13.40 1.21
N VAL A 106 17.83 13.10 0.22
CA VAL A 106 16.85 11.99 0.30
C VAL A 106 17.52 10.63 0.50
N ARG A 107 18.69 10.41 -0.12
CA ARG A 107 19.41 9.12 -0.11
C ARG A 107 19.76 8.62 1.29
N THR A 108 20.05 9.52 2.23
CA THR A 108 20.49 9.13 3.59
C THR A 108 19.49 9.53 4.68
N THR A 109 18.33 10.06 4.33
CA THR A 109 17.34 10.56 5.29
C THR A 109 15.92 10.04 5.05
N SER A 110 15.69 9.39 3.90
CA SER A 110 14.41 8.80 3.51
C SER A 110 14.52 7.29 3.39
N LEU A 111 13.37 6.61 3.38
CA LEU A 111 13.33 5.15 3.24
C LEU A 111 13.36 4.76 1.77
N GLU A 112 14.42 4.10 1.32
CA GLU A 112 14.53 3.64 -0.06
C GLU A 112 13.42 2.63 -0.39
N TRP A 113 12.64 2.86 -1.46
CA TRP A 113 11.59 1.94 -1.88
C TRP A 113 12.18 0.56 -2.16
N GLU A 114 13.35 0.51 -2.79
CA GLU A 114 13.98 -0.73 -3.19
C GLU A 114 14.32 -1.62 -1.98
N MET A 115 14.70 -1.03 -0.84
CA MET A 115 14.87 -1.77 0.41
C MET A 115 13.56 -2.42 0.88
N VAL A 116 12.47 -1.64 0.90
CA VAL A 116 11.14 -2.12 1.29
C VAL A 116 10.66 -3.22 0.34
N ARG A 117 10.85 -3.01 -0.97
CA ARG A 117 10.51 -3.98 -2.01
C ARG A 117 11.20 -5.32 -1.75
N HIS A 118 12.50 -5.32 -1.46
CA HIS A 118 13.23 -6.56 -1.16
C HIS A 118 12.71 -7.25 0.10
N LEU A 119 12.30 -6.51 1.13
CA LEU A 119 11.70 -7.11 2.34
C LEU A 119 10.37 -7.81 2.02
N ILE A 120 9.53 -7.20 1.16
CA ILE A 120 8.25 -7.78 0.74
C ILE A 120 8.46 -8.94 -0.24
N GLU A 121 9.41 -8.82 -1.16
CA GLU A 121 9.76 -9.85 -2.13
C GLU A 121 10.19 -11.15 -1.42
N ASN A 122 11.02 -11.03 -0.37
CA ASN A 122 11.52 -12.17 0.42
C ASN A 122 10.52 -12.68 1.47
N CYS A 123 9.37 -12.03 1.63
CA CYS A 123 8.30 -12.51 2.51
C CYS A 123 7.69 -13.80 1.94
N LYS A 124 7.42 -14.78 2.82
CA LYS A 124 6.84 -16.09 2.46
C LYS A 124 5.32 -16.06 2.25
N ALA A 125 4.73 -14.87 2.20
CA ALA A 125 3.30 -14.71 2.03
C ALA A 125 2.85 -15.19 0.65
N ARG A 126 1.82 -16.05 0.62
CA ARG A 126 1.15 -16.48 -0.61
C ARG A 126 0.49 -15.31 -1.38
N ARG A 127 0.17 -14.22 -0.67
CA ARG A 127 -0.44 -13.01 -1.21
C ARG A 127 0.35 -11.79 -0.76
N LYS A 128 0.86 -11.00 -1.69
CA LYS A 128 1.59 -9.75 -1.42
C LYS A 128 0.82 -8.58 -2.01
N ILE A 129 0.44 -7.64 -1.16
CA ILE A 129 -0.32 -6.44 -1.53
C ILE A 129 0.56 -5.24 -1.19
N VAL A 130 0.85 -4.42 -2.19
CA VAL A 130 1.54 -3.14 -2.02
C VAL A 130 0.60 -2.03 -2.47
N ILE A 131 0.46 -1.00 -1.65
CA ILE A 131 -0.31 0.18 -1.96
C ILE A 131 0.55 1.41 -1.66
N LEU A 132 0.96 2.14 -2.69
CA LEU A 132 1.78 3.34 -2.59
C LEU A 132 0.94 4.57 -2.93
N ASP A 133 0.56 5.33 -1.91
CA ASP A 133 -0.15 6.59 -2.04
C ASP A 133 0.79 7.78 -1.87
N CYS A 134 1.59 8.00 -2.92
CA CYS A 134 2.57 9.08 -2.96
C CYS A 134 2.84 9.54 -4.40
N CYS A 135 3.49 10.69 -4.55
CA CYS A 135 3.98 11.17 -5.83
C CYS A 135 5.01 10.21 -6.43
N PHE A 136 5.04 10.09 -7.76
CA PHE A 136 5.98 9.24 -8.48
C PHE A 136 5.87 7.75 -8.15
N ALA A 137 4.77 7.30 -7.57
CA ALA A 137 4.58 5.91 -7.14
C ALA A 137 4.80 4.90 -8.29
N GLY A 138 4.51 5.29 -9.53
CA GLY A 138 4.81 4.48 -10.73
C GLY A 138 6.29 4.19 -10.97
N ALA A 139 7.22 4.84 -10.28
CA ALA A 139 8.64 4.45 -10.27
C ALA A 139 8.85 3.09 -9.58
N ALA A 140 7.91 2.66 -8.74
CA ALA A 140 7.93 1.34 -8.11
C ALA A 140 7.59 0.18 -9.07
N ALA A 141 6.97 0.43 -10.24
CA ALA A 141 6.53 -0.62 -11.17
C ALA A 141 7.42 -0.78 -12.41
N THR A 142 8.71 -0.43 -12.31
CA THR A 142 9.67 -0.69 -13.41
C THR A 142 10.04 -2.17 -13.47
N ALA A 143 10.55 -2.65 -14.61
CA ALA A 143 10.92 -4.06 -14.77
C ALA A 143 11.95 -4.56 -13.72
N SER A 144 12.79 -3.66 -13.20
CA SER A 144 13.74 -3.93 -12.12
C SER A 144 13.14 -3.81 -10.72
N SER A 145 11.98 -3.18 -10.57
CA SER A 145 11.35 -2.86 -9.29
C SER A 145 10.05 -3.64 -9.05
N ARG A 146 9.82 -4.74 -9.79
CA ARG A 146 8.67 -5.61 -9.55
C ARG A 146 8.75 -6.25 -8.17
N VAL A 147 7.60 -6.34 -7.50
CA VAL A 147 7.48 -6.99 -6.19
C VAL A 147 7.47 -8.52 -6.31
N ALA A 148 6.97 -9.05 -7.43
CA ALA A 148 6.87 -10.49 -7.65
C ALA A 148 8.25 -11.14 -7.82
N SER A 149 8.57 -12.11 -6.97
CA SER A 149 9.83 -12.85 -6.98
C SER A 149 9.79 -14.06 -7.90
N ARG A 150 10.94 -14.70 -8.15
CA ARG A 150 10.99 -16.02 -8.81
C ARG A 150 10.24 -17.10 -8.03
N ASP A 151 10.28 -17.03 -6.71
CA ASP A 151 9.57 -17.96 -5.82
C ASP A 151 8.05 -17.81 -6.00
N ASP A 152 7.56 -16.57 -6.13
CA ASP A 152 6.15 -16.29 -6.36
C ASP A 152 5.66 -16.86 -7.70
N ILE A 153 6.51 -16.81 -8.72
CA ILE A 153 6.27 -17.41 -10.04
C ILE A 153 6.18 -18.93 -9.91
N LEU A 154 7.14 -19.56 -9.23
CA LEU A 154 7.22 -21.02 -9.09
C LEU A 154 6.09 -21.61 -8.24
N HIS A 155 5.67 -20.90 -7.19
CA HIS A 155 4.66 -21.37 -6.25
C HIS A 155 3.25 -20.85 -6.52
N GLY A 156 3.06 -20.04 -7.57
CA GLY A 156 1.74 -19.51 -7.89
C GLY A 156 1.26 -18.43 -6.91
N ASN A 157 2.16 -17.77 -6.18
CA ASN A 157 1.80 -16.72 -5.23
C ASN A 157 1.27 -15.49 -5.97
N ALA A 158 0.26 -14.85 -5.38
CA ALA A 158 -0.43 -13.70 -5.96
C ALA A 158 0.20 -12.39 -5.49
N VAL A 159 0.45 -11.47 -6.41
CA VAL A 159 1.08 -10.17 -6.11
C VAL A 159 0.29 -9.05 -6.78
N ILE A 160 -0.01 -8.00 -6.04
CA ILE A 160 -0.61 -6.78 -6.57
C ILE A 160 0.04 -5.53 -5.97
N SER A 161 0.39 -4.59 -6.84
CA SER A 161 0.90 -3.27 -6.46
C SER A 161 -0.01 -2.21 -7.04
N LEU A 162 -0.59 -1.38 -6.16
CA LEU A 162 -1.42 -0.24 -6.52
C LEU A 162 -0.65 1.05 -6.25
N MET A 163 -0.65 1.97 -7.20
CA MET A 163 0.12 3.21 -7.14
C MET A 163 -0.80 4.39 -7.41
N ALA A 164 -0.80 5.39 -6.52
CA ALA A 164 -1.65 6.56 -6.65
C ALA A 164 -1.34 7.43 -7.89
N SER A 165 -0.13 7.32 -8.43
CA SER A 165 0.36 8.16 -9.52
C SER A 165 1.36 7.43 -10.42
N GLY A 166 1.56 7.93 -11.65
CA GLY A 166 2.58 7.43 -12.56
C GLY A 166 4.01 7.86 -12.20
N THR A 167 5.01 7.35 -12.94
CA THR A 167 6.45 7.55 -12.68
C THR A 167 6.90 9.01 -12.65
N ARG A 168 6.19 9.92 -13.33
CA ARG A 168 6.51 11.35 -13.40
C ARG A 168 5.30 12.23 -13.08
N SER A 169 4.35 11.69 -12.32
CA SER A 169 3.10 12.35 -11.98
C SER A 169 3.02 12.57 -10.48
N LEU A 170 2.36 13.66 -10.09
CA LEU A 170 2.04 13.92 -8.69
C LEU A 170 0.81 13.10 -8.28
N ALA A 171 0.77 12.67 -7.02
CA ALA A 171 -0.45 12.24 -6.37
C ALA A 171 -1.12 13.45 -5.72
N TRP A 172 -2.44 13.56 -5.84
CA TRP A 172 -3.20 14.72 -5.37
C TRP A 172 -3.99 14.39 -4.11
N TYR A 173 -4.31 15.44 -3.35
CA TYR A 173 -5.14 15.37 -2.16
C TYR A 173 -6.14 16.55 -2.11
N GLU A 174 -7.16 16.43 -1.27
CA GLU A 174 -8.18 17.44 -1.12
C GLU A 174 -7.67 18.70 -0.40
N THR A 175 -7.99 19.89 -0.90
CA THR A 175 -7.48 21.15 -0.34
C THR A 175 -8.55 22.01 0.35
N ASN A 176 -9.83 21.79 0.05
CA ASN A 176 -10.93 22.66 0.47
C ASN A 176 -11.95 21.96 1.39
N VAL A 177 -11.48 21.06 2.25
CA VAL A 177 -12.32 20.30 3.19
C VAL A 177 -11.65 20.23 4.57
N THR A 178 -12.45 20.03 5.61
CA THR A 178 -11.98 20.06 7.02
C THR A 178 -11.13 18.86 7.40
N LYS A 179 -11.39 17.69 6.81
CA LYS A 179 -10.62 16.46 6.99
C LYS A 179 -10.19 15.92 5.63
N PRO A 180 -9.17 16.54 5.00
CA PRO A 180 -8.77 16.17 3.64
C PRO A 180 -8.23 14.75 3.60
N GLN A 181 -8.45 14.05 2.49
CA GLN A 181 -7.80 12.77 2.19
C GLN A 181 -7.03 12.87 0.88
N THR A 182 -6.12 11.93 0.64
CA THR A 182 -5.55 11.73 -0.69
C THR A 182 -6.66 11.21 -1.61
N TYR A 183 -6.68 11.67 -2.85
CA TYR A 183 -7.75 11.26 -3.77
C TYR A 183 -7.71 9.75 -4.04
N PHE A 184 -6.52 9.16 -4.08
CA PHE A 184 -6.36 7.74 -4.35
C PHE A 184 -6.92 6.87 -3.22
N THR A 185 -6.43 7.03 -1.98
CA THR A 185 -6.96 6.27 -0.83
C THR A 185 -8.44 6.51 -0.62
N ARG A 186 -8.91 7.76 -0.76
CA ARG A 186 -10.34 8.05 -0.67
C ARG A 186 -11.15 7.27 -1.70
N SER A 187 -10.79 7.36 -2.97
CA SER A 187 -11.54 6.72 -4.06
C SER A 187 -11.54 5.20 -3.94
N LEU A 188 -10.40 4.61 -3.57
CA LEU A 188 -10.27 3.18 -3.37
C LEU A 188 -11.16 2.70 -2.21
N LEU A 189 -11.07 3.37 -1.06
CA LEU A 189 -11.84 2.99 0.13
C LEU A 189 -13.33 3.26 -0.05
N ASP A 190 -13.75 4.28 -0.81
CA ASP A 190 -15.17 4.51 -1.14
C ASP A 190 -15.76 3.28 -1.86
N VAL A 191 -15.01 2.70 -2.80
CA VAL A 191 -15.45 1.51 -3.52
C VAL A 191 -15.46 0.29 -2.61
N LEU A 192 -14.38 0.07 -1.84
CA LEU A 192 -14.26 -1.07 -0.94
C LEU A 192 -15.36 -1.07 0.14
N TRP A 193 -15.68 0.09 0.71
CA TRP A 193 -16.80 0.26 1.64
C TRP A 193 -18.16 0.09 0.96
N SER A 194 -18.35 0.57 -0.27
CA SER A 194 -19.65 0.44 -0.95
C SER A 194 -20.04 -1.01 -1.27
N GLY A 195 -19.05 -1.90 -1.43
CA GLY A 195 -19.29 -3.33 -1.65
C GLY A 195 -19.36 -4.17 -0.36
N SER A 196 -19.47 -3.55 0.82
CA SER A 196 -19.41 -4.22 2.14
C SER A 196 -20.64 -5.07 2.52
N GLN A 197 -21.43 -5.57 1.56
CA GLN A 197 -22.41 -6.62 1.83
C GLN A 197 -21.69 -7.98 1.95
N GLY A 198 -21.04 -8.18 3.09
CA GLY A 198 -20.45 -9.46 3.52
C GLY A 198 -18.97 -9.64 3.20
N PHE A 199 -18.49 -9.25 2.01
CA PHE A 199 -17.11 -9.59 1.59
C PHE A 199 -16.33 -8.56 0.76
N GLY A 200 -16.88 -7.38 0.45
CA GLY A 200 -16.19 -6.36 -0.35
C GLY A 200 -15.84 -6.83 -1.78
N PRO A 201 -15.54 -5.91 -2.71
CA PRO A 201 -15.03 -6.30 -4.03
C PRO A 201 -13.57 -6.78 -3.96
N GLU A 202 -13.11 -7.55 -4.94
CA GLU A 202 -11.69 -7.82 -5.09
C GLU A 202 -10.90 -6.53 -5.40
N LEU A 203 -9.64 -6.47 -4.98
CA LEU A 203 -8.80 -5.28 -5.08
C LEU A 203 -8.65 -4.76 -6.51
N GLY A 204 -8.55 -5.64 -7.50
CA GLY A 204 -8.45 -5.24 -8.91
C GLY A 204 -9.72 -4.54 -9.39
N PHE A 205 -10.89 -5.06 -9.04
CA PHE A 205 -12.17 -4.43 -9.38
C PHE A 205 -12.36 -3.10 -8.65
N ALA A 206 -12.04 -3.08 -7.34
CA ALA A 206 -12.09 -1.87 -6.54
C ALA A 206 -11.20 -0.76 -7.11
N PHE A 207 -9.97 -1.13 -7.50
CA PHE A 207 -9.02 -0.25 -8.15
C PHE A 207 -9.55 0.28 -9.48
N SER A 208 -10.07 -0.57 -10.36
CA SER A 208 -10.60 -0.15 -11.66
C SER A 208 -11.70 0.89 -11.51
N LEU A 209 -12.68 0.65 -10.63
CA LEU A 209 -13.75 1.62 -10.36
C LEU A 209 -13.22 2.93 -9.75
N ALA A 210 -12.25 2.85 -8.85
CA ALA A 210 -11.62 4.04 -8.27
C ALA A 210 -10.87 4.85 -9.33
N ALA A 211 -10.10 4.18 -10.20
CA ALA A 211 -9.35 4.79 -11.28
C ALA A 211 -10.27 5.48 -12.30
N ASP A 212 -11.40 4.86 -12.65
CA ASP A 212 -12.38 5.43 -13.57
C ASP A 212 -13.06 6.67 -12.96
N LYS A 213 -13.42 6.63 -11.68
CA LYS A 213 -13.95 7.79 -10.94
C LYS A 213 -12.94 8.94 -10.89
N MET A 214 -11.68 8.65 -10.57
CA MET A 214 -10.61 9.65 -10.53
C MET A 214 -10.41 10.28 -11.92
N HIS A 215 -10.38 9.46 -12.97
CA HIS A 215 -10.21 9.94 -14.33
C HIS A 215 -11.36 10.84 -14.78
N ALA A 216 -12.60 10.48 -14.47
CA ALA A 216 -13.79 11.28 -14.77
C ALA A 216 -13.78 12.65 -14.07
N GLN A 217 -13.06 12.78 -12.95
CA GLN A 217 -12.88 14.04 -12.21
C GLN A 217 -11.64 14.84 -12.66
N GLY A 218 -10.91 14.38 -13.68
CA GLY A 218 -9.68 15.02 -14.15
C GLY A 218 -8.48 14.84 -13.21
N LEU A 219 -8.53 13.87 -12.30
CA LEU A 219 -7.46 13.58 -11.35
C LEU A 219 -6.37 12.70 -11.98
N PRO A 220 -5.15 12.70 -11.41
CA PRO A 220 -4.07 11.80 -11.86
C PRO A 220 -4.53 10.34 -11.90
N ARG A 221 -4.25 9.65 -12.99
CA ARG A 221 -4.64 8.24 -13.16
C ARG A 221 -3.72 7.36 -12.31
N PRO A 222 -4.25 6.55 -11.38
CA PRO A 222 -3.44 5.60 -10.64
C PRO A 222 -3.03 4.42 -11.53
N LEU A 223 -2.00 3.68 -11.12
CA LEU A 223 -1.47 2.51 -11.83
C LEU A 223 -1.66 1.24 -11.01
N VAL A 224 -1.77 0.11 -11.71
CA VAL A 224 -1.78 -1.23 -11.12
C VAL A 224 -0.76 -2.10 -11.83
N GLU A 225 0.03 -2.81 -11.05
CA GLU A 225 0.80 -3.97 -11.49
C GLU A 225 0.26 -5.20 -10.76
N SER A 226 0.05 -6.30 -11.47
CA SER A 226 -0.43 -7.53 -10.85
C SER A 226 0.18 -8.77 -11.48
N TYR A 227 0.30 -9.82 -10.69
CA TYR A 227 0.80 -11.13 -11.07
C TYR A 227 -0.02 -12.23 -10.40
N ASN A 228 -0.20 -13.38 -11.06
CA ASN A 228 -0.92 -14.57 -10.59
C ASN A 228 -2.23 -14.26 -9.84
N MET A 229 -3.29 -13.87 -10.56
CA MET A 229 -4.61 -13.57 -9.99
C MET A 229 -4.57 -12.52 -8.86
N GLY A 230 -3.52 -11.70 -8.77
CA GLY A 230 -3.37 -10.65 -7.76
C GLY A 230 -4.53 -9.66 -7.72
N THR A 231 -5.20 -9.45 -8.85
CA THR A 231 -6.42 -8.62 -8.95
C THR A 231 -7.62 -9.23 -8.22
N TRP A 232 -7.62 -10.53 -7.93
CA TRP A 232 -8.72 -11.23 -7.27
C TRP A 232 -8.50 -11.35 -5.75
N ILE A 233 -7.41 -10.76 -5.24
CA ILE A 233 -7.16 -10.69 -3.80
C ILE A 233 -8.18 -9.74 -3.16
N ARG A 234 -8.78 -10.16 -2.04
CA ARG A 234 -9.54 -9.28 -1.16
C ARG A 234 -8.64 -8.68 -0.09
N LEU A 235 -8.91 -7.44 0.30
CA LEU A 235 -8.17 -6.73 1.34
C LEU A 235 -8.63 -7.16 2.75
N SER A 236 -8.59 -8.46 3.03
CA SER A 236 -9.00 -9.06 4.31
C SER A 236 -7.91 -9.95 4.88
N ALA A 237 -7.90 -10.08 6.22
CA ALA A 237 -6.89 -10.90 6.90
C ALA A 237 -6.98 -12.37 6.48
N ASP A 238 -8.21 -12.87 6.32
CA ASP A 238 -8.52 -14.25 6.04
C ASP A 238 -9.47 -14.30 4.82
N SER A 239 -8.94 -14.07 3.62
CA SER A 239 -9.68 -14.30 2.37
C SER A 239 -9.82 -15.80 2.14
N PHE A 240 -10.90 -16.35 2.71
CA PHE A 240 -11.58 -17.65 2.55
C PHE A 240 -10.79 -18.99 2.49
N ASP A 241 -11.44 -19.99 3.10
CA ASP A 241 -11.06 -21.37 3.40
C ASP A 241 -10.88 -22.24 2.14
N GLU A 242 -10.00 -23.24 2.19
CA GLU A 242 -9.63 -24.15 1.08
C GLU A 242 -10.78 -25.02 0.53
N SER A 243 -12.01 -24.87 1.04
CA SER A 243 -13.14 -25.76 0.74
C SER A 243 -13.94 -25.44 -0.53
N ASP A 244 -13.63 -24.38 -1.28
CA ASP A 244 -14.40 -23.98 -2.48
C ASP A 244 -13.77 -24.44 -3.81
N THR A 245 -13.10 -25.60 -3.78
CA THR A 245 -12.59 -26.27 -5.00
C THR A 245 -13.61 -27.28 -5.59
N THR A 246 -14.79 -27.45 -4.97
CA THR A 246 -15.82 -28.39 -5.44
C THR A 246 -16.92 -27.75 -6.31
N ARG A 247 -16.73 -26.53 -6.81
CA ARG A 247 -17.65 -25.96 -7.81
C ARG A 247 -16.91 -25.61 -9.10
N ILE A 248 -16.72 -26.64 -9.91
CA ILE A 248 -16.68 -26.51 -11.37
C ILE A 248 -17.94 -27.21 -11.89
N PRO A 249 -18.70 -26.62 -12.83
CA PRO A 249 -19.89 -27.25 -13.41
C PRO A 249 -19.57 -28.55 -14.17
#